data_AF-A0A2W1TU94-F1
#
_entry.id   AF-A0A2W1TU94-F1
#
_cell.length_a   1.000
_cell.length_b   1.000
_cell.length_c   1.000
_cell.angle_alpha   90.00
_cell.angle_beta   90.00
_cell.angle_gamma   90.00
#
_symmetry.space_group_name_H-M   'P 1'
#
loop_
_entity.id
_entity.type
_entity.pdbx_description
1 polymer ?
#
loop_
_entity_poly.entity_id
_entity_poly.type
_entity_poly.pdbx_seq_one_letter_code
_entity_poly.pdbx_strand_id
1 'polypeptide(L)' 'MTFSWWIWSAFVLVGLIGAGLLFRSVVVTVREYGFGRGQMTRRPGAPWFWTGLATLIIAGFLVIGWAFMLDG' A
#
# COMPACT_ATOMS: atom_id res chain seq x y z
N MET A 1 -9.55 26.09 -5.49
CA MET A 1 -9.70 24.63 -5.35
C MET A 1 -10.15 24.33 -3.94
N THR A 2 -11.47 24.20 -3.70
CA THR A 2 -11.99 23.66 -2.43
C THR A 2 -11.76 22.15 -2.46
N PHE A 3 -10.60 21.72 -1.96
CA PHE A 3 -10.19 20.33 -1.97
C PHE A 3 -11.18 19.49 -1.14
N SER A 4 -11.90 18.57 -1.80
CA SER A 4 -13.00 17.82 -1.20
C SER A 4 -12.50 16.86 -0.11
N TRP A 5 -13.13 16.90 1.08
CA TRP A 5 -12.81 16.03 2.22
C TRP A 5 -12.92 14.53 1.89
N TRP A 6 -13.77 14.19 0.92
CA TRP A 6 -13.95 12.83 0.41
C TRP A 6 -12.70 12.30 -0.30
N ILE A 7 -12.00 13.14 -1.07
CA ILE A 7 -10.77 12.78 -1.79
C ILE A 7 -9.65 12.51 -0.78
N TRP A 8 -9.52 13.38 0.24
CA TRP A 8 -8.56 13.18 1.33
C TRP A 8 -8.81 11.88 2.09
N SER A 9 -10.07 11.60 2.41
CA SER A 9 -10.45 10.36 3.11
C SER A 9 -10.10 9.11 2.29
N ALA A 10 -10.29 9.16 0.96
CA ALA A 10 -9.93 8.07 0.07
C ALA A 10 -8.41 7.83 0.01
N PHE A 11 -7.61 8.88 -0.11
CA PHE A 11 -6.14 8.75 -0.07
C PHE A 11 -5.64 8.16 1.26
N VAL A 12 -6.20 8.61 2.38
CA VAL A 12 -5.83 8.11 3.70
C VAL A 12 -6.19 6.63 3.85
N LEU A 13 -7.40 6.23 3.44
CA LEU A 13 -7.82 4.82 3.50
C LEU A 13 -6.95 3.91 2.64
N VAL A 14 -6.66 4.31 1.40
CA VAL A 14 -5.78 3.56 0.49
C VAL A 14 -4.37 3.44 1.09
N GLY A 15 -3.83 4.54 1.61
CA GLY A 15 -2.53 4.57 2.28
C GLY A 15 -2.48 3.63 3.48
N LEU A 16 -3.51 3.63 4.32
CA LEU A 16 -3.60 2.76 5.50
C LEU A 16 -3.72 1.28 5.14
N ILE A 17 -4.55 0.93 4.14
CA ILE A 17 -4.69 -0.46 3.68
C ILE A 17 -3.37 -0.98 3.11
N GLY A 18 -2.73 -0.19 2.24
CA GLY A 18 -1.44 -0.54 1.67
C GLY A 18 -0.33 -0.65 2.71
N ALA A 19 -0.23 0.33 3.61
CA ALA A 19 0.72 0.31 4.72
C ALA A 19 0.50 -0.90 5.64
N GLY A 20 -0.75 -1.26 5.92
CA GLY A 20 -1.09 -2.45 6.72
C GLY A 20 -0.62 -3.76 6.07
N LEU A 21 -0.80 -3.91 4.76
CA LEU A 21 -0.33 -5.08 4.00
C LEU A 21 1.20 -5.16 3.97
N LEU A 22 1.88 -4.03 3.77
CA LEU A 22 3.33 -3.94 3.81
C LEU A 22 3.87 -4.24 5.22
N PHE A 23 3.28 -3.64 6.26
CA PHE A 23 3.67 -3.90 7.65
C PHE A 23 3.48 -5.36 8.03
N ARG A 24 2.36 -5.99 7.61
CA ARG A 24 2.13 -7.42 7.78
C ARG A 24 3.22 -8.26 7.11
N SER A 25 3.63 -7.90 5.90
CA SER A 25 4.72 -8.60 5.21
C SER A 25 6.04 -8.50 5.99
N VAL A 26 6.38 -7.31 6.50
CA VAL A 26 7.57 -7.07 7.32
C VAL A 26 7.50 -7.87 8.63
N VAL A 27 6.36 -7.86 9.33
CA VAL A 27 6.19 -8.61 10.59
C VAL A 27 6.36 -10.11 10.38
N VAL A 28 5.80 -10.67 9.30
CA VAL A 28 5.96 -12.09 8.96
C VAL A 28 7.43 -12.40 8.69
N THR A 29 8.13 -11.55 7.92
CA THR A 29 9.55 -11.73 7.64
C THR A 29 10.42 -11.61 8.90
N VAL A 30 10.16 -10.62 9.76
CA VAL A 30 10.90 -10.42 11.01
C VAL A 30 10.66 -11.56 12.00
N ARG A 31 9.44 -12.09 12.09
CA ARG A 31 9.14 -13.25 12.94
C ARG A 31 9.90 -14.50 12.50
N GLU A 32 10.08 -14.69 11.21
CA GLU A 32 10.68 -15.90 10.67
C GLU A 32 12.23 -15.85 10.67
N TYR A 33 12.83 -14.66 10.48
CA TYR A 33 14.30 -14.51 10.33
C TYR A 33 15.00 -13.69 11.44
N GLY A 34 14.25 -12.97 12.25
CA GLY A 34 14.79 -11.93 13.13
C GLY A 34 15.16 -10.65 12.38
N PHE A 35 15.34 -9.56 13.13
CA PHE A 35 15.72 -8.26 12.57
C PHE A 35 17.09 -8.34 11.86
N GLY A 36 17.14 -7.82 10.62
CA GLY A 36 18.40 -7.66 9.88
C GLY A 36 18.93 -8.90 9.13
N ARG A 37 18.28 -10.08 9.27
CA ARG A 37 18.65 -11.30 8.51
C ARG A 37 17.74 -11.57 7.32
N GLY A 38 17.14 -10.52 6.76
CA GLY A 38 16.23 -10.60 5.62
C GLY A 38 16.96 -11.11 4.38
N GLN A 39 17.07 -12.42 4.22
CA GLN A 39 17.52 -13.01 2.97
C GLN A 39 16.47 -12.68 1.91
N MET A 40 16.88 -11.98 0.85
CA MET A 40 16.10 -11.78 -0.40
C MET A 40 15.92 -13.10 -1.18
N THR A 41 15.84 -14.22 -0.48
CA THR A 41 15.38 -15.49 -1.05
C THR A 41 13.92 -15.32 -1.44
N ARG A 42 13.56 -15.70 -2.68
CA ARG A 42 12.19 -15.75 -3.22
C ARG A 42 11.27 -16.61 -2.34
N ARG A 43 10.89 -16.11 -1.17
CA ARG A 43 10.16 -16.86 -0.15
C ARG A 43 8.69 -16.46 -0.09
N PRO A 44 7.83 -17.33 0.50
CA PRO A 44 6.37 -17.16 0.52
C PRO A 44 5.84 -15.92 1.25
N GLY A 45 6.68 -15.07 1.82
CA GLY A 45 6.32 -13.74 2.34
C GLY A 45 6.17 -12.67 1.26
N ALA A 46 6.73 -12.92 0.06
CA ALA A 46 6.63 -12.05 -1.11
C ALA A 46 5.19 -11.73 -1.58
N PRO A 47 4.21 -12.66 -1.58
CA PRO A 47 2.88 -12.40 -2.10
C PRO A 47 2.26 -11.18 -1.43
N TRP A 48 2.20 -11.12 -0.09
CA TRP A 48 1.58 -10.02 0.64
C TRP A 48 2.25 -8.66 0.41
N PHE A 49 3.57 -8.65 0.25
CA PHE A 49 4.31 -7.44 -0.10
C PHE A 49 3.93 -6.97 -1.51
N TRP A 50 3.92 -7.87 -2.49
CA TRP A 50 3.51 -7.57 -3.86
C TRP A 50 2.03 -7.20 -3.97
N THR A 51 1.14 -7.85 -3.22
CA THR A 51 -0.29 -7.51 -3.17
C THR A 51 -0.49 -6.14 -2.53
N GLY A 52 0.23 -5.82 -1.45
CA GLY A 52 0.20 -4.51 -0.81
C GLY A 52 0.69 -3.40 -1.74
N LEU A 53 1.81 -3.63 -2.42
CA LEU A 53 2.36 -2.72 -3.42
C LEU A 53 1.40 -2.53 -4.61
N ALA A 54 0.86 -3.62 -5.15
CA ALA A 54 -0.10 -3.57 -6.25
C ALA A 54 -1.38 -2.82 -5.85
N THR A 55 -1.86 -3.02 -4.63
CA THR A 55 -3.03 -2.29 -4.09
C THR A 55 -2.75 -0.79 -4.02
N LEU A 56 -1.57 -0.39 -3.50
CA LEU A 56 -1.17 1.02 -3.45
C LEU A 56 -1.08 1.64 -4.84
N ILE A 57 -0.49 0.92 -5.81
CA ILE A 57 -0.35 1.41 -7.18
C ILE A 57 -1.72 1.56 -7.84
N ILE A 58 -2.53 0.50 -7.86
CA ILE A 58 -3.83 0.50 -8.56
C ILE A 58 -4.78 1.52 -7.93
N ALA A 59 -4.91 1.52 -6.60
CA ALA A 59 -5.80 2.44 -5.92
C ALA A 59 -5.27 3.89 -6.00
N GLY A 60 -3.96 4.10 -5.92
CA GLY A 60 -3.35 5.41 -6.14
C GLY A 60 -3.66 5.97 -7.53
N PHE A 61 -3.50 5.16 -8.58
CA PHE A 61 -3.87 5.56 -9.95
C PHE A 61 -5.36 5.87 -10.11
N LEU A 62 -6.24 5.07 -9.52
CA LEU A 62 -7.69 5.32 -9.56
C LEU A 62 -8.07 6.62 -8.85
N VAL A 63 -7.48 6.92 -7.69
CA VAL A 63 -7.76 8.15 -6.95
C VAL A 63 -7.21 9.38 -7.70
N ILE A 64 -6.03 9.27 -8.31
CA ILE A 64 -5.47 10.34 -9.17
C ILE A 64 -6.40 10.58 -10.36
N GLY A 65 -6.81 9.53 -11.07
CA GLY A 65 -7.72 9.64 -12.21
C GLY A 65 -9.07 10.26 -11.83
N TRP A 66 -9.61 9.88 -10.67
CA TRP A 66 -10.82 10.48 -10.12
C TRP A 66 -10.61 11.97 -9.81
N ALA A 67 -9.50 12.34 -9.16
CA ALA A 67 -9.21 13.74 -8.85
C ALA A 67 -9.16 14.60 -10.12
N PHE A 68 -8.51 14.11 -11.19
CA PHE A 68 -8.50 14.79 -12.48
C PHE A 68 -9.90 14.90 -13.12
N MET A 69 -10.76 13.89 -12.98
CA MET A 69 -12.15 13.97 -13.47
C MET A 69 -13.01 14.95 -12.68
N LEU A 70 -12.72 15.19 -11.40
CA LEU A 70 -13.45 16.16 -10.57
C LEU A 70 -12.95 17.59 -10.71
N ASP A 71 -11.68 17.78 -11.07
CA ASP A 71 -11.07 19.10 -11.30
C ASP A 71 -11.21 19.57 -12.77
N GLY A 72 -11.74 18.73 -13.66
CA GLY A 72 -11.96 18.99 -15.09
C GLY A 72 -13.30 19.58 -15.46
#